data_AF-A0A517SEH8-F1
#
_entry.id   AF-A0A517SEH8-F1
#
_cell.length_a   1.000
_cell.length_b   1.000
_cell.length_c   1.000
_cell.angle_alpha   90.00
_cell.angle_beta   90.00
_cell.angle_gamma   90.00
#
_symmetry.space_group_name_H-M   'P 1'
#
loop_
_entity.id
_entity.type
_entity.pdbx_description
1 polymer ?
#
loop_
_entity_poly.entity_id
_entity_poly.type
_entity_poly.pdbx_seq_one_letter_code
_entity_poly.pdbx_strand_id
1 'polypeptide(L)'
;MRIDWLKPVLPIYKHVVDGAESLQAFGRPLSVASVEGLILCKLLADRPQDRADIAALVHTHKGEINLEFVEQEWATVAESDAPQLLALRAMIKKTDTAG
;
A
#
# COMPACT_ATOMS: atom_id res chain seq x y z
N MET A 1 -4.97 10.22 15.43
CA MET A 1 -4.13 9.12 14.93
C MET A 1 -5.01 7.89 14.79
N ARG A 2 -5.15 7.33 13.59
CA ARG A 2 -5.91 6.09 13.32
C ARG A 2 -4.91 4.94 13.22
N ILE A 3 -5.13 3.86 13.97
CA ILE A 3 -4.28 2.67 13.96
C ILE A 3 -5.12 1.56 13.34
N ASP A 4 -4.72 1.08 12.16
CA ASP A 4 -5.32 -0.08 11.53
C ASP A 4 -4.58 -1.34 12.02
N TRP A 5 -5.34 -2.32 12.53
CA TRP A 5 -4.81 -3.59 13.01
C TRP A 5 -5.06 -4.67 11.97
N LEU A 6 -4.01 -5.39 11.57
CA LEU A 6 -4.09 -6.42 10.54
C LEU A 6 -3.97 -7.81 11.15
N LYS A 7 -4.96 -8.68 10.88
CA LYS A 7 -4.83 -10.13 11.11
C LYS A 7 -4.52 -10.78 9.75
N PRO A 8 -3.38 -11.47 9.58
CA PRO A 8 -2.94 -11.97 8.27
C PRO A 8 -3.70 -13.24 7.88
N VAL A 9 -4.94 -13.08 7.43
CA VAL A 9 -5.80 -14.18 6.93
C VAL A 9 -5.62 -14.43 5.42
N LEU A 10 -5.06 -13.45 4.69
CA LEU A 10 -4.72 -13.56 3.28
C LEU A 10 -3.19 -13.56 3.10
N PRO A 11 -2.63 -14.26 2.10
CA PRO A 11 -1.19 -14.28 1.83
C PRO A 11 -0.57 -12.89 1.72
N ILE A 12 -1.21 -11.99 0.99
CA ILE A 12 -0.82 -10.58 0.87
C ILE A 12 -0.68 -9.86 2.23
N TYR A 13 -1.59 -10.10 3.17
CA TYR A 13 -1.50 -9.52 4.52
C TYR A 13 -0.37 -10.13 5.34
N LYS A 14 -0.06 -11.41 5.10
CA LYS A 14 1.10 -12.05 5.74
C LYS A 14 2.40 -11.41 5.26
N HIS A 15 2.57 -11.18 3.96
CA HIS A 15 3.77 -10.54 3.44
C HIS A 15 3.92 -9.10 3.94
N VAL A 16 2.81 -8.35 4.05
CA VAL A 16 2.82 -7.00 4.66
C VAL A 16 3.25 -7.03 6.12
N VAL A 17 2.78 -8.00 6.91
CA VAL A 17 3.18 -8.15 8.32
C VAL A 17 4.63 -8.60 8.46
N ASP A 18 5.06 -9.57 7.65
CA ASP A 18 6.41 -10.13 7.71
C ASP A 18 7.47 -9.09 7.28
N GLY A 19 7.11 -8.18 6.36
CA GLY A 19 7.96 -7.06 5.92
C GLY A 19 7.83 -5.79 6.78
N ALA A 20 7.04 -5.81 7.86
CA ALA A 20 6.84 -4.63 8.69
C ALA A 20 8.08 -4.30 9.53
N GLU A 21 8.45 -3.03 9.58
CA GLU A 21 9.58 -2.57 10.38
C GLU A 21 9.16 -2.26 11.82
N SER A 22 10.01 -2.59 12.78
CA SER A 22 9.76 -2.26 14.18
C SER A 22 10.20 -0.83 14.47
N LEU A 23 9.24 0.06 14.74
CA LEU A 23 9.48 1.44 15.16
C LEU A 23 9.11 1.63 16.63
N GLN A 24 9.90 2.41 17.36
CA GLN A 24 9.58 2.77 18.74
C GLN A 24 8.55 3.90 18.75
N ALA A 25 7.36 3.62 19.26
CA ALA A 25 6.30 4.62 19.39
C ALA A 25 5.49 4.39 20.67
N PHE A 26 5.16 5.47 21.39
CA PHE A 26 4.46 5.41 22.69
C PHE A 26 5.17 4.54 23.74
N GLY A 27 6.51 4.53 23.73
CA GLY A 27 7.31 3.74 24.67
C GLY A 27 7.29 2.23 24.44
N ARG A 28 6.80 1.77 23.28
CA ARG A 28 6.75 0.35 22.91
C ARG A 28 7.13 0.14 21.44
N PRO A 29 7.68 -1.03 21.09
CA PRO A 29 7.87 -1.38 19.70
C PRO A 29 6.51 -1.56 19.01
N LEU A 30 6.35 -0.94 17.85
CA LEU A 30 5.20 -1.08 16.97
C LEU A 30 5.70 -1.51 15.60
N SER A 31 5.14 -2.60 15.08
CA SER A 31 5.36 -3.02 13.69
C SER A 31 4.58 -2.09 12.75
N VAL A 32 5.29 -1.46 11.83
CA VAL A 32 4.75 -0.52 10.86
C VAL A 32 4.97 -1.07 9.46
N ALA A 33 3.89 -1.18 8.69
CA ALA A 33 3.94 -1.65 7.32
C ALA A 33 4.71 -0.66 6.43
N SER A 34 5.35 -1.19 5.38
CA SER A 34 5.93 -0.35 4.32
C SER A 34 4.85 0.45 3.58
N VAL A 35 5.27 1.45 2.81
CA VAL A 35 4.37 2.26 1.97
C VAL A 35 3.62 1.36 0.99
N GLU A 36 4.29 0.42 0.33
CA GLU A 36 3.70 -0.56 -0.56
C GLU A 36 2.69 -1.44 0.17
N GLY A 37 3.02 -1.89 1.38
CA GLY A 37 2.11 -2.69 2.20
C GLY A 37 0.84 -1.94 2.59
N LEU A 38 0.95 -0.65 2.90
CA LEU A 38 -0.20 0.23 3.14
C LEU A 38 -1.03 0.44 1.86
N ILE A 39 -0.39 0.63 0.71
CA ILE A 39 -1.07 0.72 -0.59
C ILE A 39 -1.85 -0.56 -0.88
N LEU A 40 -1.25 -1.75 -0.70
CA LEU A 40 -1.90 -3.04 -0.91
C LEU A 40 -3.13 -3.21 -0.01
N CYS A 41 -3.03 -2.85 1.28
CA CYS A 41 -4.16 -2.92 2.20
C CYS A 41 -5.32 -2.01 1.76
N LYS A 42 -5.00 -0.82 1.27
CA LYS A 42 -5.98 0.17 0.79
C LYS A 42 -6.61 -0.23 -0.54
N LEU A 43 -5.83 -0.80 -1.46
CA LEU A 43 -6.33 -1.34 -2.73
C LEU A 43 -7.32 -2.49 -2.52
N LEU A 44 -7.06 -3.36 -1.54
CA LEU A 44 -7.96 -4.46 -1.19
C LEU A 44 -9.24 -4.00 -0.53
N ALA A 45 -9.17 -2.95 0.28
CA ALA A 45 -10.34 -2.38 0.95
C ALA A 45 -11.26 -1.61 -0.01
N ASP A 46 -10.67 -0.95 -1.01
CA ASP A 46 -11.31 -0.17 -2.08
C ASP A 46 -12.50 0.70 -1.66
N ARG A 47 -12.38 1.44 -0.56
CA ARG A 47 -13.38 2.45 -0.18
C ARG A 47 -13.00 3.81 -0.78
N PRO A 48 -13.95 4.75 -0.94
CA PRO A 48 -13.65 6.09 -1.43
C PRO A 48 -12.52 6.80 -0.66
N GLN A 49 -12.46 6.61 0.66
CA GLN A 49 -11.39 7.15 1.50
C GLN A 49 -10.02 6.50 1.22
N ASP A 50 -9.99 5.20 0.96
CA ASP A 50 -8.74 4.48 0.66
C ASP A 50 -8.09 5.01 -0.64
N ARG A 51 -8.89 5.44 -1.61
CA ARG A 51 -8.39 6.08 -2.85
C ARG A 51 -7.70 7.42 -2.58
N ALA A 52 -8.28 8.23 -1.69
CA ALA A 52 -7.67 9.49 -1.28
C ALA A 52 -6.38 9.26 -0.49
N ASP A 53 -6.37 8.26 0.39
CA ASP A 53 -5.19 7.87 1.16
C ASP A 53 -4.06 7.35 0.26
N ILE A 54 -4.38 6.52 -0.76
CA ILE A 54 -3.40 6.07 -1.76
C ILE A 54 -2.81 7.26 -2.52
N ALA A 55 -3.65 8.21 -2.96
CA ALA A 55 -3.17 9.40 -3.66
C ALA A 55 -2.20 10.22 -2.79
N ALA A 56 -2.48 10.34 -1.49
CA ALA A 56 -1.58 11.00 -0.54
C ALA A 56 -0.25 10.25 -0.41
N LEU A 57 -0.28 8.92 -0.26
CA LEU A 57 0.93 8.09 -0.20
C LEU A 57 1.78 8.20 -1.48
N VAL A 58 1.14 8.12 -2.66
CA VAL A 58 1.82 8.27 -3.96
C VAL A 58 2.47 9.63 -4.10
N HIS A 59 1.80 10.69 -3.64
CA HIS A 59 2.37 12.03 -3.67
C HIS A 59 3.55 12.20 -2.72
N THR A 60 3.42 11.71 -1.48
CA THR A 60 4.46 11.82 -0.44
C THR A 60 5.71 11.01 -0.77
N HIS A 61 5.55 9.84 -1.39
CA HIS A 61 6.63 8.91 -1.73
C HIS A 61 6.89 8.86 -3.25
N LYS A 62 6.74 10.00 -3.93
CA LYS A 62 6.97 10.12 -5.38
C LYS A 62 8.36 9.60 -5.76
N GLY A 63 8.43 8.69 -6.74
CA GLY A 63 9.67 8.11 -7.23
C GLY A 63 10.29 7.02 -6.33
N GLU A 64 9.70 6.73 -5.17
CA GLU A 64 10.21 5.74 -4.22
C GLU A 64 9.38 4.46 -4.17
N ILE A 65 8.13 4.50 -4.65
CA ILE A 65 7.20 3.36 -4.59
C ILE A 65 7.66 2.25 -5.53
N ASN A 66 7.87 1.06 -4.97
CA ASN A 66 8.10 -0.16 -5.73
C ASN A 66 6.79 -0.71 -6.31
N LEU A 67 6.39 -0.18 -7.47
CA LEU A 67 5.17 -0.62 -8.17
C LEU A 67 5.23 -2.09 -8.58
N GLU A 68 6.40 -2.61 -8.97
CA GLU A 68 6.55 -4.00 -9.37
C GLU A 68 6.18 -4.95 -8.21
N PHE A 69 6.64 -4.64 -6.99
CA PHE A 69 6.26 -5.40 -5.81
C PHE A 69 4.74 -5.36 -5.56
N VAL A 70 4.12 -4.19 -5.66
CA VAL A 70 2.66 -4.05 -5.50
C VAL A 70 1.89 -4.88 -6.52
N GLU A 71 2.35 -4.91 -7.77
CA GLU A 71 1.73 -5.70 -8.84
C GLU A 71 1.88 -7.21 -8.62
N GLN A 72 3.06 -7.66 -8.20
CA GLN A 72 3.33 -9.07 -7.88
C GLN A 72 2.42 -9.56 -6.76
N GLU A 73 2.31 -8.79 -5.67
CA GLU A 73 1.42 -9.13 -4.55
C GLU A 73 -0.05 -9.09 -4.95
N TRP A 74 -0.47 -8.09 -5.75
CA TRP A 74 -1.84 -7.97 -6.23
C TRP A 74 -2.28 -9.17 -7.09
N ALA A 75 -1.38 -9.71 -7.91
CA ALA A 75 -1.66 -10.86 -8.77
C ALA A 75 -2.06 -12.13 -7.98
N THR A 76 -1.80 -12.17 -6.67
CA THR A 76 -2.21 -13.28 -5.80
C THR A 76 -3.69 -13.25 -5.41
N VAL A 77 -4.37 -12.11 -5.60
CA VAL A 77 -5.73 -11.86 -5.09
C VAL A 77 -6.70 -11.32 -6.14
N ALA A 78 -6.21 -10.73 -7.23
CA ALA A 78 -7.05 -10.16 -8.29
C ALA A 78 -6.30 -10.03 -9.63
N GLU A 79 -7.06 -9.78 -10.68
CA GLU A 79 -6.55 -9.64 -12.05
C GLU A 79 -5.78 -8.31 -12.24
N SER A 80 -4.86 -8.31 -13.20
CA SER A 80 -3.93 -7.19 -13.45
C SER A 80 -4.57 -5.98 -14.15
N ASP A 81 -5.79 -6.15 -14.68
CA ASP A 81 -6.62 -5.11 -15.28
C ASP A 81 -7.71 -4.60 -14.32
N ALA A 82 -7.67 -5.02 -13.04
CA ALA A 82 -8.57 -4.52 -12.01
C ALA A 82 -8.54 -2.97 -11.96
N PRO A 83 -9.70 -2.30 -11.95
CA PRO A 83 -9.77 -0.83 -12.01
C PRO A 83 -8.93 -0.09 -10.97
N GLN A 84 -8.81 -0.67 -9.77
CA GLN A 84 -8.01 -0.13 -8.67
C GLN A 84 -6.50 -0.17 -8.95
N LEU A 85 -5.99 -1.24 -9.55
CA LEU A 85 -4.58 -1.35 -9.93
C LEU A 85 -4.27 -0.42 -11.11
N LEU A 86 -5.17 -0.34 -12.09
CA LEU A 86 -5.05 0.61 -13.21
C LEU A 86 -5.03 2.06 -12.72
N ALA A 87 -5.87 2.40 -11.74
CA ALA A 87 -5.88 3.72 -11.13
C ALA A 87 -4.55 4.03 -10.41
N LEU A 88 -3.98 3.07 -9.67
CA LEU A 88 -2.66 3.25 -9.04
C LEU A 88 -1.57 3.54 -10.08
N ARG A 89 -1.49 2.72 -11.14
CA ARG A 89 -0.53 2.90 -12.24
C ARG A 89 -0.61 4.30 -12.83
N ALA A 90 -1.84 4.75 -13.10
CA ALA A 90 -2.07 6.09 -13.65
C ALA A 90 -1.64 7.20 -12.69
N MET A 91 -1.89 7.04 -11.38
CA MET A 91 -1.47 8.00 -10.35
C MET A 91 0.05 8.11 -10.24
N ILE A 92 0.76 6.98 -10.18
CA ILE A 92 2.23 6.96 -10.11
C ILE A 92 2.83 7.60 -11.37
N LYS A 93 2.39 7.14 -12.56
CA LYS A 93 2.86 7.69 -13.84
C LYS A 93 2.67 9.21 -13.93
N LYS A 94 1.48 9.71 -13.55
CA LYS A 94 1.21 11.16 -13.56
C LYS A 94 2.15 11.90 -12.62
N THR A 95 2.39 11.33 -11.45
CA THR A 95 3.19 11.95 -10.39
C THR A 95 4.65 12.02 -10.82
N ASP A 96 5.20 10.97 -11.42
CA ASP A 96 6.58 10.93 -11.93
C ASP A 96 6.84 11.94 -13.05
N THR A 97 5.89 12.10 -13.98
CA THR A 97 6.03 13.06 -15.10
C THR A 97 5.91 14.54 -14.72
N ALA A 98 5.44 14.86 -13.51
CA ALA A 98 5.25 16.23 -13.04
C ALA A 98 6.49 16.81 -12.31
N GLY A 99 7.68 16.24 -12.55
CA GLY A 99 8.96 16.63 -11.92
C GLY A 99 9.92 17.26 -12.92
#